data_AF-A0A0D3K9K0-F1
#
_entry.id   AF-A0A0D3K9K0-F1
#
_cell.length_a   1.000
_cell.length_b   1.000
_cell.length_c   1.000
_cell.angle_alpha   90.00
_cell.angle_beta   90.00
_cell.angle_gamma   90.00
#
_symmetry.space_group_name_H-M   'P 1'
#
loop_
_entity.id
_entity.type
_entity.pdbx_description
1 polymer ?
#
loop_
_entity_poly.entity_id
_entity_poly.type
_entity_poly.pdbx_seq_one_letter_code
_entity_poly.pdbx_strand_id
1 'polypeptide(L)'
;MMLSHVLTTSIRPRLPHHLHRCSSSARASLAVDSQPRPSYDVVPTHVAAALPQRWVVFSDLHVRQDTLPVCLELLRRVAAEARARNAGVACLGDFWHTGGVLSTRQLNTVLSELASWGDDVPMLMIPGNHDQAMRGNSDPLLHALTPLQLALPRSVTVFSRVTRLGSSLWAPYGTTAAELRAACEHAASDGHEGLDAVFCHADIVGAQMSDRPPGDAGGFVRRVATQGLTADAFPLPPVRVFSGHYHNPHSVPEPAAKGRAIRYVGSPYQTSMSEAGQRKALLVVDSARGWRVAEEVPLSIGRRHHVLSQPGRSELADLGASLRSGDRALLLADQIDEPLLEFAAQQRRRGAAVELRRPVSIEAAEAAEGGEAAAAAARAAAAAAGAADILEPEALFARYAAARGLSEPLVAAGHEVLSACAANARLQLPPPVQLRLHAVTLDGFGSFDRPTEYDLRGRGLLLLQGACAAAGGGGGGEASGEALPEGDAGGEGQGSSNGAGKTTLAMAPLWALTGSTDARANGKPVEARGVISEGASRAVVSLRGEVSGGVLQGGDGEGGGGEGGEGGGAAPVPFE
;
A
#
# COMPACT_ATOMS: atom_id res chain seq x y z
N MET A 1 53.14 5.56 13.37
CA MET A 1 53.85 4.40 12.80
C MET A 1 53.27 3.13 13.40
N MET A 2 53.06 2.13 12.53
CA MET A 2 52.76 0.72 12.79
C MET A 2 51.31 0.29 13.12
N LEU A 3 50.59 0.06 12.02
CA LEU A 3 49.80 -1.15 11.78
C LEU A 3 50.47 -2.42 12.32
N SER A 4 49.69 -3.34 12.86
CA SER A 4 49.83 -4.78 12.55
C SER A 4 48.60 -5.57 12.97
N HIS A 5 48.21 -6.44 12.06
CA HIS A 5 47.09 -7.38 12.08
C HIS A 5 47.19 -8.43 13.19
N VAL A 6 46.02 -8.90 13.66
CA VAL A 6 45.78 -10.34 13.83
C VAL A 6 44.40 -10.67 13.26
N LEU A 7 44.43 -11.27 12.07
CA LEU A 7 43.36 -12.06 11.49
C LEU A 7 43.24 -13.38 12.27
N THR A 8 42.06 -13.71 12.77
CA THR A 8 41.69 -15.10 13.04
C THR A 8 40.40 -15.43 12.32
N THR A 9 40.57 -16.28 11.33
CA THR A 9 39.60 -16.96 10.49
C THR A 9 38.53 -17.71 11.28
N SER A 10 37.26 -17.38 11.06
CA SER A 10 36.15 -18.34 11.21
C SER A 10 35.46 -18.46 9.85
N ILE A 11 35.75 -19.56 9.17
CA ILE A 11 35.17 -19.88 7.86
C ILE A 11 33.78 -20.45 8.12
N ARG A 12 32.74 -19.64 7.87
CA ARG A 12 31.36 -20.10 7.63
C ARG A 12 31.04 -19.93 6.13
N PRO A 13 30.22 -20.80 5.54
CA PRO A 13 30.08 -20.87 4.08
C PRO A 13 29.51 -19.58 3.52
N ARG A 14 30.17 -19.06 2.48
CA ARG A 14 29.73 -17.93 1.69
C ARG A 14 28.44 -18.31 0.97
N LEU A 15 27.36 -17.53 1.14
CA LEU A 15 26.22 -17.55 0.22
C LEU A 15 26.73 -17.20 -1.19
N PRO A 16 26.57 -18.08 -2.20
CA PRO A 16 27.03 -17.81 -3.54
C PRO A 16 26.12 -16.79 -4.24
N HIS A 17 26.74 -15.82 -4.91
CA HIS A 17 26.11 -14.82 -5.77
C HIS A 17 25.58 -15.44 -7.07
N HIS A 18 24.47 -16.17 -7.03
CA HIS A 18 23.83 -16.70 -8.24
C HIS A 18 22.30 -16.58 -8.19
N LEU A 19 21.78 -15.34 -8.25
CA LEU A 19 20.38 -15.09 -8.61
C LEU A 19 20.20 -13.96 -9.67
N HIS A 20 21.26 -13.45 -10.29
CA HIS A 20 21.16 -12.34 -11.25
C HIS A 20 21.96 -12.50 -12.57
N ARG A 21 21.86 -13.66 -13.23
CA ARG A 21 22.23 -13.75 -14.66
C ARG A 21 21.29 -14.64 -15.47
N CYS A 22 20.10 -14.11 -15.73
CA CYS A 22 19.32 -14.33 -16.96
C CYS A 22 18.64 -12.97 -17.22
N SER A 23 18.76 -12.25 -18.33
CA SER A 23 19.35 -12.49 -19.64
C SER A 23 19.50 -11.12 -20.31
N SER A 24 20.71 -10.77 -20.77
CA SER A 24 20.88 -9.73 -21.79
C SER A 24 22.00 -10.17 -22.75
N SER A 25 21.59 -10.46 -23.98
CA SER A 25 22.39 -10.66 -25.20
C SER A 25 23.51 -11.70 -25.18
N ALA A 26 23.19 -12.92 -25.62
CA ALA A 26 24.10 -13.72 -26.45
C ALA A 26 23.26 -14.55 -27.42
N ARG A 27 23.33 -14.23 -28.72
CA ARG A 27 22.83 -15.13 -29.78
C ARG A 27 23.73 -16.37 -29.80
N ALA A 28 23.27 -17.44 -29.18
CA ALA A 28 23.79 -18.78 -29.40
C ALA A 28 22.59 -19.71 -29.60
N SER A 29 22.48 -20.24 -30.81
CA SER A 29 21.59 -21.35 -31.16
C SER A 29 21.84 -22.52 -30.23
N LEU A 30 20.81 -23.06 -29.57
CA LEU A 30 20.76 -24.41 -29.00
C LEU A 30 19.31 -24.77 -28.64
N ALA A 31 18.96 -26.01 -28.94
CA ALA A 31 17.68 -26.72 -28.83
C ALA A 31 16.60 -26.17 -27.87
N VAL A 32 15.38 -26.08 -28.38
CA VAL A 32 14.14 -25.88 -27.62
C VAL A 32 13.90 -27.13 -26.78
N ASP A 33 14.28 -27.08 -25.50
CA ASP A 33 13.80 -28.03 -24.50
C ASP A 33 12.33 -27.70 -24.22
N SER A 34 11.44 -28.61 -24.61
CA SER A 34 9.98 -28.42 -24.67
C SER A 34 9.28 -28.74 -23.35
N GLN A 35 9.93 -28.49 -22.21
CA GLN A 35 9.26 -28.56 -20.91
C GLN A 35 8.57 -27.23 -20.61
N PRO A 36 7.26 -27.23 -20.27
CA PRO A 36 6.57 -26.02 -19.86
C PRO A 36 7.30 -25.43 -18.65
N ARG A 37 7.67 -24.14 -18.72
CA ARG A 37 8.27 -23.44 -17.58
C ARG A 37 7.33 -23.57 -16.38
N PRO A 38 7.84 -23.82 -15.17
CA PRO A 38 6.99 -23.87 -13.98
C PRO A 38 6.23 -22.56 -13.83
N SER A 39 4.98 -22.64 -13.33
CA SER A 39 4.11 -21.49 -13.08
C SER A 39 4.57 -20.59 -11.92
N TYR A 40 5.74 -20.89 -11.35
CA TYR A 40 6.34 -20.24 -10.19
C TYR A 40 7.88 -20.30 -10.24
N ASP A 41 8.54 -19.38 -9.55
CA ASP A 41 10.00 -19.37 -9.40
C ASP A 41 10.43 -20.34 -8.29
N VAL A 42 11.61 -20.98 -8.40
CA VAL A 42 12.08 -21.95 -7.40
C VAL A 42 13.39 -21.48 -6.77
N VAL A 43 13.41 -21.36 -5.44
CA VAL A 43 14.66 -21.15 -4.70
C VAL A 43 15.43 -22.48 -4.67
N PRO A 44 16.70 -22.51 -5.12
CA PRO A 44 17.49 -23.74 -5.13
C PRO A 44 17.59 -24.40 -3.76
N THR A 45 17.49 -25.73 -3.70
CA THR A 45 17.43 -26.51 -2.44
C THR A 45 18.62 -26.23 -1.51
N HIS A 46 19.83 -26.05 -2.05
CA HIS A 46 21.01 -25.75 -1.24
C HIS A 46 20.96 -24.36 -0.59
N VAL A 47 20.29 -23.39 -1.24
CA VAL A 47 20.04 -22.06 -0.66
C VAL A 47 18.98 -22.18 0.43
N ALA A 48 17.88 -22.89 0.15
CA ALA A 48 16.82 -23.13 1.13
C ALA A 48 17.35 -23.84 2.39
N ALA A 49 18.23 -24.83 2.23
CA ALA A 49 18.84 -25.58 3.32
C ALA A 49 19.81 -24.75 4.18
N ALA A 50 20.33 -23.63 3.67
CA ALA A 50 21.20 -22.73 4.40
C ALA A 50 20.43 -21.71 5.25
N LEU A 51 19.12 -21.57 5.05
CA LEU A 51 18.27 -20.66 5.81
C LEU A 51 17.91 -21.22 7.20
N PRO A 52 17.58 -20.35 8.17
CA PRO A 52 17.12 -20.80 9.48
C PRO A 52 15.80 -21.58 9.38
N GLN A 53 15.61 -22.50 10.32
CA GLN A 53 14.39 -23.31 10.40
C GLN A 53 13.23 -22.58 11.10
N ARG A 54 13.53 -21.54 11.88
CA ARG A 54 12.52 -20.74 12.57
C ARG A 54 12.40 -19.36 11.94
N TRP A 55 11.18 -18.84 11.93
CA TRP A 55 10.86 -17.56 11.32
C TRP A 55 9.93 -16.75 12.21
N VAL A 56 10.30 -15.50 12.47
CA VAL A 56 9.44 -14.49 13.08
C VAL A 56 8.64 -13.82 11.96
N VAL A 57 7.33 -14.05 11.94
CA VAL A 57 6.41 -13.62 10.89
C VAL A 57 5.60 -12.41 11.36
N PHE A 58 5.54 -11.39 10.53
CA PHE A 58 4.65 -10.23 10.65
C PHE A 58 4.16 -9.78 9.26
N SER A 59 3.24 -8.83 9.23
CA SER A 59 2.66 -8.27 8.00
C SER A 59 2.16 -6.84 8.24
N ASP A 60 1.77 -6.10 7.19
CA ASP A 60 0.96 -4.88 7.31
C ASP A 60 1.60 -3.82 8.24
N LEU A 61 2.91 -3.60 8.07
CA LEU A 61 3.68 -2.63 8.86
C LEU A 61 3.27 -1.19 8.56
N HIS A 62 2.92 -0.93 7.30
CA HIS A 62 2.49 0.37 6.79
C HIS A 62 3.38 1.53 7.24
N VAL A 63 4.66 1.48 6.87
CA VAL A 63 5.58 2.59 7.12
C VAL A 63 5.11 3.84 6.38
N ARG A 64 4.84 4.89 7.15
CA ARG A 64 4.57 6.26 6.69
C ARG A 64 5.27 7.26 7.62
N GLN A 65 5.19 8.56 7.30
CA GLN A 65 6.02 9.58 7.94
C GLN A 65 5.74 9.71 9.44
N ASP A 66 4.47 9.63 9.84
CA ASP A 66 4.01 9.68 11.22
C ASP A 66 4.22 8.37 11.98
N THR A 67 4.19 7.21 11.30
CA THR A 67 4.41 5.90 11.95
C THR A 67 5.87 5.46 11.98
N LEU A 68 6.76 6.11 11.21
CA LEU A 68 8.17 5.72 11.10
C LEU A 68 8.85 5.45 12.45
N PRO A 69 8.72 6.28 13.51
CA PRO A 69 9.34 5.98 14.81
C PRO A 69 8.83 4.67 15.42
N VAL A 70 7.52 4.42 15.36
CA VAL A 70 6.89 3.19 15.88
C VAL A 70 7.32 1.98 15.04
N CYS A 71 7.38 2.13 13.71
CA CYS A 71 7.84 1.07 12.83
C CYS A 71 9.30 0.70 13.11
N LEU A 72 10.18 1.67 13.39
CA LEU A 72 11.58 1.40 13.76
C LEU A 72 11.69 0.69 15.11
N GLU A 73 10.90 1.09 16.11
CA GLU A 73 10.82 0.38 17.39
C GLU A 73 10.39 -1.07 17.19
N LEU A 74 9.37 -1.29 16.35
CA LEU A 74 8.90 -2.61 16.01
C LEU A 74 9.97 -3.43 15.27
N LEU A 75 10.64 -2.86 14.27
CA LEU A 75 11.71 -3.53 13.52
C LEU A 75 12.84 -3.98 14.46
N ARG A 76 13.24 -3.13 15.42
CA ARG A 76 14.21 -3.52 16.46
C ARG A 76 13.70 -4.66 17.32
N ARG A 77 12.42 -4.63 17.71
CA ARG A 77 11.80 -5.72 18.46
C ARG A 77 11.80 -7.02 17.66
N VAL A 78 11.42 -6.98 16.39
CA VAL A 78 11.43 -8.14 15.47
C VAL A 78 12.84 -8.73 15.35
N ALA A 79 13.85 -7.90 15.12
CA ALA A 79 15.24 -8.34 15.05
C ALA A 79 15.73 -8.97 16.36
N ALA A 80 15.37 -8.38 17.51
CA ALA A 80 15.71 -8.93 18.82
C ALA A 80 15.06 -10.30 19.04
N GLU A 81 13.77 -10.45 18.72
CA GLU A 81 13.05 -11.73 18.86
C GLU A 81 13.58 -12.81 17.91
N ALA A 82 14.00 -12.41 16.70
CA ALA A 82 14.62 -13.29 15.73
C ALA A 82 15.98 -13.81 16.21
N ARG A 83 16.87 -12.91 16.67
CA ARG A 83 18.18 -13.29 17.23
C ARG A 83 18.04 -14.18 18.46
N ALA A 84 17.13 -13.85 19.37
CA ALA A 84 16.89 -14.65 20.58
C ALA A 84 16.49 -16.11 20.26
N ARG A 85 15.95 -16.36 19.06
CA ARG A 85 15.48 -17.68 18.63
C ARG A 85 16.34 -18.31 17.54
N ASN A 86 17.44 -17.66 17.14
CA ASN A 86 18.23 -18.03 15.95
C ASN A 86 17.32 -18.24 14.73
N ALA A 87 16.41 -17.29 14.51
CA ALA A 87 15.36 -17.32 13.51
C ALA A 87 15.62 -16.26 12.44
N GLY A 88 15.06 -16.49 11.25
CA GLY A 88 14.89 -15.45 10.22
C GLY A 88 13.63 -14.63 10.48
N VAL A 89 13.37 -13.67 9.60
CA VAL A 89 12.20 -12.80 9.63
C VAL A 89 11.40 -12.97 8.33
N ALA A 90 10.08 -13.00 8.42
CA ALA A 90 9.20 -13.03 7.26
C ALA A 90 8.19 -11.87 7.33
N CYS A 91 8.13 -11.04 6.27
CA CYS A 91 7.17 -9.95 6.13
C CYS A 91 6.18 -10.26 5.00
N LEU A 92 4.90 -10.41 5.36
CA LEU A 92 3.85 -10.84 4.41
C LEU A 92 3.15 -9.67 3.72
N GLY A 93 3.92 -8.71 3.23
CA GLY A 93 3.40 -7.56 2.47
C GLY A 93 2.95 -6.37 3.30
N ASP A 94 2.61 -5.31 2.58
CA ASP A 94 2.23 -3.98 3.08
C ASP A 94 3.25 -3.42 4.06
N PHE A 95 4.52 -3.53 3.67
CA PHE A 95 5.62 -2.95 4.42
C PHE A 95 5.53 -1.42 4.37
N TRP A 96 5.29 -0.86 3.18
CA TRP A 96 5.05 0.56 2.98
C TRP A 96 3.55 0.87 3.03
N HIS A 97 3.20 2.09 3.43
CA HIS A 97 1.80 2.51 3.47
C HIS A 97 1.30 3.09 2.14
N THR A 98 2.15 3.77 1.38
CA THR A 98 1.71 4.51 0.20
C THR A 98 2.23 3.86 -1.07
N GLY A 99 1.32 3.28 -1.86
CA GLY A 99 1.64 2.75 -3.18
C GLY A 99 2.13 3.86 -4.12
N GLY A 100 3.11 3.53 -4.96
CA GLY A 100 3.66 4.46 -5.96
C GLY A 100 4.52 5.60 -5.42
N VAL A 101 4.62 5.77 -4.10
CA VAL A 101 5.39 6.86 -3.49
C VAL A 101 6.29 6.33 -2.39
N LEU A 102 7.61 6.39 -2.62
CA LEU A 102 8.60 6.02 -1.62
C LEU A 102 9.41 7.25 -1.22
N SER A 103 9.22 7.73 0.01
CA SER A 103 10.00 8.87 0.53
C SER A 103 11.45 8.44 0.75
N THR A 104 12.40 9.22 0.23
CA THR A 104 13.84 9.00 0.45
C THR A 104 14.20 8.99 1.93
N ARG A 105 13.56 9.83 2.75
CA ARG A 105 13.77 9.84 4.21
C ARG A 105 13.34 8.51 4.85
N GLN A 106 12.15 8.02 4.50
CA GLN A 106 11.65 6.75 5.02
C GLN A 106 12.54 5.59 4.57
N LEU A 107 12.83 5.54 3.27
CA LEU A 107 13.69 4.52 2.67
C LEU A 107 15.07 4.47 3.34
N ASN A 108 15.79 5.60 3.40
CA ASN A 108 17.15 5.63 3.96
C ASN A 108 17.16 5.26 5.45
N THR A 109 16.14 5.66 6.20
CA THR A 109 16.04 5.34 7.63
C THR A 109 15.79 3.85 7.84
N VAL A 110 14.86 3.26 7.07
CA VAL A 110 14.58 1.82 7.11
C VAL A 110 15.79 1.02 6.63
N LEU A 111 16.44 1.42 5.54
CA LEU A 111 17.66 0.76 5.04
C LEU A 111 18.75 0.76 6.10
N SER A 112 18.95 1.87 6.81
CA SER A 112 19.94 1.95 7.89
C SER A 112 19.58 1.00 9.04
N GLU A 113 18.31 0.92 9.41
CA GLU A 113 17.83 0.00 10.44
C GLU A 113 18.01 -1.47 10.02
N LEU A 114 17.57 -1.85 8.83
CA LEU A 114 17.72 -3.22 8.31
C LEU A 114 19.19 -3.60 8.08
N ALA A 115 20.04 -2.67 7.63
CA ALA A 115 21.48 -2.89 7.51
C ALA A 115 22.14 -3.19 8.86
N SER A 116 21.65 -2.59 9.94
CA SER A 116 22.14 -2.85 11.30
C SER A 116 21.83 -4.27 11.80
N TRP A 117 20.94 -4.99 11.09
CA TRP A 117 20.61 -6.36 11.46
C TRP A 117 21.74 -7.33 11.14
N GLY A 118 22.60 -7.01 10.16
CA GLY A 118 23.68 -7.88 9.72
C GLY A 118 23.20 -9.06 8.87
N ASP A 119 24.11 -10.01 8.63
CA ASP A 119 23.83 -11.24 7.88
C ASP A 119 23.20 -12.34 8.78
N ASP A 120 23.11 -12.12 10.10
CA ASP A 120 22.58 -13.10 11.08
C ASP A 120 21.06 -13.14 11.15
N VAL A 121 20.37 -12.13 10.63
CA VAL A 121 18.89 -12.05 10.61
C VAL A 121 18.41 -11.95 9.16
N PRO A 122 18.34 -13.07 8.42
CA PRO A 122 17.81 -13.06 7.06
C PRO A 122 16.32 -12.72 7.07
N MET A 123 15.88 -11.95 6.09
CA MET A 123 14.53 -11.46 5.94
C MET A 123 13.96 -11.88 4.58
N LEU A 124 12.82 -12.55 4.61
CA LEU A 124 12.00 -12.87 3.44
C LEU A 124 10.82 -11.90 3.38
N MET A 125 10.51 -11.42 2.17
CA MET A 125 9.41 -10.48 1.96
C MET A 125 8.62 -10.85 0.72
N ILE A 126 7.30 -10.68 0.78
CA ILE A 126 6.45 -10.56 -0.39
C ILE A 126 5.87 -9.14 -0.43
N PRO A 127 5.70 -8.51 -1.61
CA PRO A 127 4.99 -7.26 -1.73
C PRO A 127 3.48 -7.42 -1.48
N GLY A 128 2.91 -6.53 -0.68
CA GLY A 128 1.46 -6.38 -0.53
C GLY A 128 0.87 -5.40 -1.55
N ASN A 129 -0.41 -5.05 -1.41
CA ASN A 129 -1.08 -4.13 -2.33
C ASN A 129 -0.63 -2.67 -2.16
N HIS A 130 -0.21 -2.26 -0.97
CA HIS A 130 0.34 -0.93 -0.71
C HIS A 130 1.80 -0.79 -1.13
N ASP A 131 2.52 -1.90 -1.33
CA ASP A 131 3.89 -1.88 -1.84
C ASP A 131 3.94 -1.69 -3.36
N GLN A 132 2.85 -1.97 -4.08
CA GLN A 132 2.80 -1.84 -5.54
C GLN A 132 2.96 -0.37 -5.98
N ALA A 133 3.66 -0.14 -7.09
CA ALA A 133 3.76 1.22 -7.63
C ALA A 133 2.41 1.74 -8.13
N MET A 134 1.59 0.86 -8.69
CA MET A 134 0.21 1.15 -9.12
C MET A 134 -0.67 -0.08 -8.87
N ARG A 135 -1.93 0.14 -8.48
CA ARG A 135 -2.90 -0.97 -8.33
C ARG A 135 -3.15 -1.61 -9.69
N GLY A 136 -3.17 -2.95 -9.73
CA GLY A 136 -3.43 -3.69 -10.97
C GLY A 136 -2.29 -3.63 -11.99
N ASN A 137 -1.11 -3.17 -11.59
CA ASN A 137 0.09 -3.25 -12.42
C ASN A 137 0.42 -4.71 -12.77
N SER A 138 0.70 -4.97 -14.05
CA SER A 138 1.04 -6.30 -14.57
C SER A 138 2.53 -6.64 -14.45
N ASP A 139 3.41 -5.68 -14.16
CA ASP A 139 4.83 -5.94 -13.94
C ASP A 139 5.10 -6.29 -12.46
N PRO A 140 5.39 -7.57 -12.14
CA PRO A 140 5.63 -7.99 -10.77
C PRO A 140 6.83 -7.31 -10.11
N LEU A 141 7.77 -6.74 -10.87
CA LEU A 141 8.98 -6.11 -10.32
C LEU A 141 8.79 -4.64 -9.93
N LEU A 142 7.67 -4.04 -10.32
CA LEU A 142 7.40 -2.61 -10.11
C LEU A 142 6.69 -2.38 -8.76
N HIS A 143 7.46 -2.54 -7.67
CA HIS A 143 7.03 -2.34 -6.29
C HIS A 143 8.11 -1.71 -5.41
N ALA A 144 7.70 -1.10 -4.29
CA ALA A 144 8.56 -0.33 -3.37
C ALA A 144 9.48 -1.19 -2.49
N LEU A 145 9.40 -2.52 -2.54
CA LEU A 145 10.35 -3.42 -1.87
C LEU A 145 11.65 -3.64 -2.65
N THR A 146 11.67 -3.34 -3.95
CA THR A 146 12.83 -3.59 -4.83
C THR A 146 14.10 -2.89 -4.34
N PRO A 147 14.05 -1.61 -3.89
CA PRO A 147 15.23 -0.94 -3.32
C PRO A 147 15.82 -1.64 -2.09
N LEU A 148 14.99 -2.29 -1.25
CA LEU A 148 15.47 -2.98 -0.05
C LEU A 148 16.33 -4.20 -0.43
N GLN A 149 15.86 -5.03 -1.37
CA GLN A 149 16.62 -6.18 -1.85
C GLN A 149 17.91 -5.77 -2.57
N LEU A 150 17.86 -4.73 -3.40
CA LEU A 150 19.04 -4.25 -4.13
C LEU A 150 20.11 -3.69 -3.20
N ALA A 151 19.70 -2.98 -2.14
CA ALA A 151 20.63 -2.39 -1.17
C ALA A 151 21.17 -3.43 -0.17
N LEU A 152 20.37 -4.45 0.18
CA LEU A 152 20.71 -5.45 1.20
C LEU A 152 20.61 -6.89 0.66
N PRO A 153 21.30 -7.24 -0.43
CA PRO A 153 21.08 -8.50 -1.16
C PRO A 153 21.53 -9.75 -0.39
N ARG A 154 22.27 -9.60 0.71
CA ARG A 154 22.70 -10.72 1.58
C ARG A 154 21.68 -11.04 2.66
N SER A 155 20.92 -10.04 3.10
CA SER A 155 20.02 -10.14 4.26
C SER A 155 18.56 -10.07 3.86
N VAL A 156 18.19 -9.43 2.75
CA VAL A 156 16.80 -9.25 2.31
C VAL A 156 16.57 -9.97 0.99
N THR A 157 15.59 -10.86 0.98
CA THR A 157 15.09 -11.53 -0.24
C THR A 157 13.63 -11.17 -0.43
N VAL A 158 13.31 -10.60 -1.59
CA VAL A 158 11.94 -10.25 -1.97
C VAL A 158 11.47 -11.24 -3.05
N PHE A 159 10.28 -11.81 -2.84
CA PHE A 159 9.61 -12.68 -3.80
C PHE A 159 8.53 -11.89 -4.54
N SER A 160 8.92 -11.29 -5.66
CA SER A 160 8.04 -10.47 -6.51
C SER A 160 7.03 -11.30 -7.32
N ARG A 161 7.22 -12.61 -7.39
CA ARG A 161 6.36 -13.58 -8.09
C ARG A 161 6.07 -14.76 -7.17
N VAL A 162 5.09 -15.58 -7.54
CA VAL A 162 4.86 -16.85 -6.83
C VAL A 162 6.16 -17.63 -6.82
N THR A 163 6.68 -17.91 -5.63
CA THR A 163 8.01 -18.50 -5.44
C THR A 163 7.94 -19.66 -4.46
N ARG A 164 8.57 -20.79 -4.79
CA ARG A 164 8.75 -21.92 -3.88
C ARG A 164 10.06 -21.82 -3.12
N LEU A 165 9.97 -22.03 -1.82
CA LEU A 165 11.10 -22.15 -0.91
C LEU A 165 10.92 -23.43 -0.07
N GLY A 166 11.65 -24.49 -0.41
CA GLY A 166 11.50 -25.80 0.24
C GLY A 166 10.06 -26.31 0.18
N SER A 167 9.48 -26.61 1.34
CA SER A 167 8.08 -27.04 1.49
C SER A 167 7.07 -25.89 1.58
N SER A 168 7.43 -24.67 1.18
CA SER A 168 6.54 -23.50 1.21
C SER A 168 6.39 -22.80 -0.14
N LEU A 169 5.22 -22.20 -0.38
CA LEU A 169 4.97 -21.27 -1.48
C LEU A 169 4.76 -19.85 -0.93
N TRP A 170 5.27 -18.85 -1.64
CA TRP A 170 5.20 -17.43 -1.30
C TRP A 170 4.51 -16.70 -2.44
N ALA A 171 3.32 -16.17 -2.20
CA ALA A 171 2.46 -15.57 -3.19
C ALA A 171 2.25 -14.07 -2.91
N PRO A 172 2.84 -13.16 -3.69
CA PRO A 172 2.63 -11.72 -3.54
C PRO A 172 1.19 -11.32 -3.83
N TYR A 173 0.82 -10.09 -3.44
CA TYR A 173 -0.46 -9.52 -3.82
C TYR A 173 -0.60 -9.44 -5.35
N GLY A 174 -1.83 -9.69 -5.84
CA GLY A 174 -2.12 -9.76 -7.27
C GLY A 174 -2.08 -11.18 -7.84
N THR A 175 -1.57 -12.16 -7.08
CA THR A 175 -1.62 -13.58 -7.47
C THR A 175 -3.07 -14.03 -7.67
N THR A 176 -3.39 -14.53 -8.86
CA THR A 176 -4.73 -15.00 -9.19
C THR A 176 -5.00 -16.40 -8.62
N ALA A 177 -6.29 -16.76 -8.51
CA ALA A 177 -6.68 -18.10 -8.07
C ALA A 177 -6.18 -19.20 -9.02
N ALA A 178 -6.06 -18.92 -10.32
CA ALA A 178 -5.55 -19.88 -11.30
C ALA A 178 -4.04 -20.10 -11.12
N GLU A 179 -3.26 -19.02 -11.01
CA GLU A 179 -1.81 -19.09 -10.77
C GLU A 179 -1.50 -19.82 -9.46
N LEU A 180 -2.21 -19.49 -8.38
CA LEU A 180 -1.99 -20.13 -7.08
C LEU A 180 -2.30 -21.63 -7.12
N ARG A 181 -3.41 -22.04 -7.74
CA ARG A 181 -3.77 -23.46 -7.89
C ARG A 181 -2.74 -24.21 -8.72
N ALA A 182 -2.37 -23.65 -9.87
CA ALA A 182 -1.36 -24.25 -10.74
C ALA A 182 -0.03 -24.42 -9.99
N ALA A 183 0.40 -23.41 -9.23
CA ALA A 183 1.62 -23.50 -8.41
C ALA A 183 1.50 -24.55 -7.31
N CYS A 184 0.36 -24.66 -6.62
CA CYS A 184 0.13 -25.68 -5.60
C CYS A 184 0.10 -27.11 -6.16
N GLU A 185 -0.60 -27.31 -7.28
CA GLU A 185 -0.71 -28.60 -7.98
C GLU A 185 0.65 -29.05 -8.48
N HIS A 186 1.36 -28.16 -9.17
CA HIS A 186 2.71 -28.44 -9.66
C HIS A 186 3.64 -28.74 -8.48
N ALA A 187 3.58 -27.94 -7.40
CA ALA A 187 4.40 -28.15 -6.23
C ALA A 187 4.19 -29.52 -5.55
N ALA A 188 2.96 -30.06 -5.63
CA ALA A 188 2.61 -31.39 -5.14
C ALA A 188 3.08 -32.52 -6.07
N SER A 189 3.19 -32.28 -7.38
CA SER A 189 3.60 -33.29 -8.37
C SER A 189 5.11 -33.38 -8.63
N ASP A 190 5.88 -32.36 -8.27
CA ASP A 190 7.24 -32.11 -8.77
C ASP A 190 8.36 -32.98 -8.13
N GLY A 191 8.02 -34.10 -7.47
CA GLY A 191 9.00 -34.99 -6.81
C GLY A 191 9.81 -34.38 -5.64
N HIS A 192 9.65 -33.09 -5.37
CA HIS A 192 10.17 -32.37 -4.21
C HIS A 192 9.38 -32.72 -2.93
N GLU A 193 9.93 -32.39 -1.74
CA GLU A 193 9.20 -32.48 -0.47
C GLU A 193 7.82 -31.82 -0.61
N GLY A 194 6.76 -32.50 -0.13
CA GLY A 194 5.39 -32.01 -0.24
C GLY A 194 5.20 -30.59 0.28
N LEU A 195 4.11 -29.94 -0.12
CA LEU A 195 3.80 -28.59 0.34
C LEU A 195 3.27 -28.62 1.77
N ASP A 196 3.87 -27.83 2.66
CA ASP A 196 3.47 -27.69 4.07
C ASP A 196 2.82 -26.32 4.36
N ALA A 197 3.20 -25.28 3.61
CA ALA A 197 2.68 -23.94 3.82
C ALA A 197 2.54 -23.09 2.55
N VAL A 198 1.60 -22.15 2.61
CA VAL A 198 1.45 -21.04 1.67
C VAL A 198 1.48 -19.74 2.46
N PHE A 199 2.42 -18.86 2.14
CA PHE A 199 2.49 -17.49 2.62
C PHE A 199 1.95 -16.58 1.53
N CYS A 200 1.00 -15.72 1.84
CA CYS A 200 0.42 -14.82 0.83
C CYS A 200 0.06 -13.45 1.39
N HIS A 201 -0.30 -12.55 0.49
CA HIS A 201 -0.94 -11.28 0.83
C HIS A 201 -2.18 -11.14 -0.07
N ALA A 202 -3.36 -11.48 0.45
CA ALA A 202 -4.57 -11.56 -0.37
C ALA A 202 -5.85 -11.24 0.42
N ASP A 203 -6.83 -10.72 -0.31
CA ASP A 203 -8.23 -10.81 0.07
C ASP A 203 -8.69 -12.27 -0.04
N ILE A 204 -9.19 -12.84 1.06
CA ILE A 204 -9.73 -14.21 1.08
C ILE A 204 -11.18 -14.14 1.55
N VAL A 205 -12.09 -14.70 0.73
CA VAL A 205 -13.53 -14.68 1.00
C VAL A 205 -13.82 -15.30 2.37
N GLY A 206 -14.60 -14.58 3.19
CA GLY A 206 -14.99 -14.96 4.55
C GLY A 206 -14.05 -14.47 5.67
N ALA A 207 -12.92 -13.87 5.32
CA ALA A 207 -12.02 -13.25 6.30
C ALA A 207 -12.65 -12.05 7.01
N GLN A 208 -12.27 -11.77 8.25
CA GLN A 208 -12.71 -10.62 9.02
C GLN A 208 -11.99 -9.35 8.59
N MET A 209 -12.75 -8.37 8.13
CA MET A 209 -12.24 -7.03 7.79
C MET A 209 -12.16 -6.12 9.03
N SER A 210 -13.17 -6.17 9.90
CA SER A 210 -13.22 -5.37 11.13
C SER A 210 -14.16 -5.97 12.16
N ASP A 211 -13.86 -5.67 13.43
CA ASP A 211 -14.74 -5.93 14.58
C ASP A 211 -15.28 -4.57 15.04
N ARG A 212 -16.53 -4.23 14.67
CA ARG A 212 -17.14 -2.96 15.11
C ARG A 212 -17.77 -3.15 16.49
N PRO A 213 -17.59 -2.23 17.45
CA PRO A 213 -18.39 -2.23 18.69
C PRO A 213 -19.88 -2.09 18.35
N PRO A 214 -20.76 -2.64 19.20
CA PRO A 214 -22.19 -2.76 18.91
C PRO A 214 -22.87 -1.40 18.66
N GLY A 215 -23.78 -1.38 17.69
CA GLY A 215 -24.99 -0.54 17.76
C GLY A 215 -26.05 -1.31 18.55
N ASP A 216 -27.02 -0.61 19.15
CA ASP A 216 -27.94 -1.07 20.20
C ASP A 216 -28.97 -2.16 19.83
N ALA A 217 -28.56 -3.19 19.07
CA ALA A 217 -29.30 -4.43 18.89
C ALA A 217 -28.32 -5.62 18.75
N GLY A 218 -27.80 -6.09 19.88
CA GLY A 218 -27.32 -7.47 20.07
C GLY A 218 -26.44 -8.09 18.96
N GLY A 219 -25.17 -7.70 18.89
CA GLY A 219 -24.12 -8.46 18.19
C GLY A 219 -23.04 -7.59 17.56
N PHE A 220 -21.78 -8.03 17.61
CA PHE A 220 -20.73 -7.49 16.75
C PHE A 220 -21.12 -7.75 15.29
N VAL A 221 -21.37 -6.71 14.48
CA VAL A 221 -21.54 -6.90 13.03
C VAL A 221 -20.16 -7.14 12.43
N ARG A 222 -19.76 -8.41 12.41
CA ARG A 222 -18.53 -8.90 11.79
C ARG A 222 -18.61 -8.65 10.28
N ARG A 223 -17.92 -7.64 9.77
CA ARG A 223 -17.77 -7.46 8.32
C ARG A 223 -16.79 -8.50 7.81
N VAL A 224 -17.25 -9.30 6.86
CA VAL A 224 -16.43 -10.33 6.21
C VAL A 224 -16.16 -9.97 4.76
N ALA A 225 -15.01 -10.41 4.25
CA ALA A 225 -14.65 -10.26 2.86
C ALA A 225 -15.59 -11.07 1.97
N THR A 226 -16.17 -10.41 0.97
CA THR A 226 -17.05 -11.03 -0.04
C THR A 226 -16.38 -11.21 -1.39
N GLN A 227 -15.17 -10.68 -1.56
CA GLN A 227 -14.38 -10.71 -2.78
C GLN A 227 -12.98 -11.27 -2.51
N GLY A 228 -12.25 -11.60 -3.57
CA GLY A 228 -10.89 -12.11 -3.50
C GLY A 228 -10.78 -13.61 -3.79
N LEU A 229 -9.73 -14.23 -3.27
CA LEU A 229 -9.49 -15.66 -3.40
C LEU A 229 -10.51 -16.45 -2.57
N THR A 230 -11.16 -17.44 -3.18
CA THR A 230 -11.93 -18.41 -2.43
C THR A 230 -10.99 -19.41 -1.75
N ALA A 231 -11.43 -20.03 -0.65
CA ALA A 231 -10.63 -21.03 0.04
C ALA A 231 -10.16 -22.17 -0.90
N ASP A 232 -10.94 -22.48 -1.95
CA ASP A 232 -10.59 -23.50 -2.96
C ASP A 232 -9.38 -23.15 -3.84
N ALA A 233 -8.85 -21.94 -3.75
CA ALA A 233 -7.56 -21.60 -4.35
C ALA A 233 -6.37 -22.22 -3.59
N PHE A 234 -6.57 -22.63 -2.34
CA PHE A 234 -5.53 -23.17 -1.48
C PHE A 234 -5.64 -24.70 -1.34
N PRO A 235 -4.56 -25.39 -0.95
CA PRO A 235 -4.61 -26.82 -0.65
C PRO A 235 -5.40 -27.14 0.63
N LEU A 236 -5.88 -28.39 0.74
CA LEU A 236 -6.43 -28.93 1.98
C LEU A 236 -5.32 -29.22 3.00
N PRO A 237 -5.66 -29.45 4.29
CA PRO A 237 -4.70 -29.91 5.29
C PRO A 237 -3.89 -31.13 4.80
N PRO A 238 -2.62 -31.27 5.21
CA PRO A 238 -1.97 -30.58 6.33
C PRO A 238 -1.43 -29.17 6.03
N VAL A 239 -1.59 -28.66 4.81
CA VAL A 239 -1.06 -27.36 4.38
C VAL A 239 -1.64 -26.21 5.20
N ARG A 240 -0.77 -25.28 5.62
CA ARG A 240 -1.13 -24.08 6.37
C ARG A 240 -1.07 -22.85 5.48
N VAL A 241 -2.01 -21.94 5.65
CA VAL A 241 -2.01 -20.67 4.91
C VAL A 241 -1.84 -19.52 5.90
N PHE A 242 -0.82 -18.70 5.68
CA PHE A 242 -0.57 -17.47 6.44
C PHE A 242 -0.71 -16.28 5.49
N SER A 243 -1.63 -15.37 5.78
CA SER A 243 -1.88 -14.19 4.95
C SER A 243 -1.60 -12.88 5.68
N GLY A 244 -1.04 -11.91 4.96
CA GLY A 244 -1.18 -10.48 5.27
C GLY A 244 -2.50 -9.89 4.74
N HIS A 245 -2.63 -8.56 4.70
CA HIS A 245 -3.73 -7.75 4.13
C HIS A 245 -4.77 -7.27 5.15
N TYR A 246 -5.32 -8.17 5.97
CA TYR A 246 -6.24 -7.76 7.05
C TYR A 246 -5.51 -7.66 8.38
N HIS A 247 -5.71 -6.53 9.06
CA HIS A 247 -4.96 -6.17 10.26
C HIS A 247 -5.37 -6.93 11.52
N ASN A 248 -6.58 -7.49 11.56
CA ASN A 248 -7.05 -8.29 12.68
C ASN A 248 -6.42 -9.69 12.62
N PRO A 249 -5.63 -10.14 13.61
CA PRO A 249 -5.13 -11.51 13.63
C PRO A 249 -6.29 -12.49 13.86
N HIS A 250 -6.58 -13.36 12.88
CA HIS A 250 -7.68 -14.31 12.98
C HIS A 250 -7.51 -15.50 12.04
N SER A 251 -8.30 -16.55 12.26
CA SER A 251 -8.50 -17.63 11.27
C SER A 251 -9.79 -17.40 10.50
N VAL A 252 -9.77 -17.67 9.20
CA VAL A 252 -10.99 -17.64 8.38
C VAL A 252 -11.96 -18.67 8.96
N PRO A 253 -13.20 -18.28 9.32
CA PRO A 253 -14.15 -19.17 9.96
C PRO A 253 -14.81 -20.11 8.95
N GLU A 254 -15.37 -21.21 9.45
CA GLU A 254 -16.33 -22.01 8.68
C GLU A 254 -17.65 -21.23 8.50
N PRO A 255 -18.41 -21.45 7.41
CA PRO A 255 -18.15 -22.41 6.32
C PRO A 255 -17.20 -21.87 5.22
N ALA A 256 -16.69 -20.64 5.36
CA ALA A 256 -15.89 -20.00 4.31
C ALA A 256 -14.51 -20.64 4.13
N ALA A 257 -13.91 -21.14 5.22
CA ALA A 257 -12.62 -21.82 5.18
C ALA A 257 -12.65 -23.17 4.45
N LYS A 258 -13.81 -23.83 4.34
CA LYS A 258 -13.98 -25.11 3.63
C LYS A 258 -12.94 -26.16 4.05
N GLY A 259 -12.72 -26.30 5.36
CA GLY A 259 -11.78 -27.26 5.95
C GLY A 259 -10.30 -26.87 5.85
N ARG A 260 -9.96 -25.65 5.41
CA ARG A 260 -8.56 -25.20 5.24
C ARG A 260 -8.09 -24.38 6.43
N ALA A 261 -6.81 -24.54 6.77
CA ALA A 261 -6.18 -23.81 7.86
C ALA A 261 -5.64 -22.46 7.37
N ILE A 262 -6.52 -21.45 7.24
CA ILE A 262 -6.17 -20.11 6.78
C ILE A 262 -6.13 -19.13 7.95
N ARG A 263 -4.99 -18.48 8.14
CA ARG A 263 -4.75 -17.51 9.22
C ARG A 263 -4.23 -16.20 8.68
N TYR A 264 -4.90 -15.10 9.02
CA TYR A 264 -4.33 -13.76 8.90
C TYR A 264 -3.40 -13.49 10.07
N VAL A 265 -2.18 -13.05 9.77
CA VAL A 265 -1.19 -12.69 10.79
C VAL A 265 -1.61 -11.42 11.52
N GLY A 266 -2.22 -10.49 10.78
CA GLY A 266 -2.59 -9.17 11.28
C GLY A 266 -1.40 -8.21 11.34
N SER A 267 -1.73 -6.94 11.56
CA SER A 267 -0.75 -5.89 11.76
C SER A 267 -0.07 -6.04 13.13
N PRO A 268 1.21 -5.65 13.26
CA PRO A 268 1.96 -5.80 14.50
C PRO A 268 1.65 -4.73 15.55
N TYR A 269 0.95 -3.66 15.17
CA TYR A 269 0.43 -2.63 16.06
C TYR A 269 -0.93 -2.15 15.53
N GLN A 270 -1.70 -1.41 16.34
CA GLN A 270 -3.00 -0.90 15.91
C GLN A 270 -2.81 0.31 14.98
N THR A 271 -3.04 0.13 13.68
CA THR A 271 -2.81 1.19 12.69
C THR A 271 -3.96 2.21 12.65
N SER A 272 -5.15 1.80 13.10
CA SER A 272 -6.37 2.62 13.10
C SER A 272 -7.31 2.29 14.27
N MET A 273 -8.35 3.11 14.45
CA MET A 273 -9.36 2.93 15.49
C MET A 273 -10.22 1.66 15.32
N SER A 274 -10.34 1.11 14.11
CA SER A 274 -11.10 -0.14 13.88
C SER A 274 -10.42 -1.36 14.49
N GLU A 275 -9.16 -1.22 14.90
CA GLU A 275 -8.36 -2.24 15.57
C GLU A 275 -8.35 -2.08 17.09
N ALA A 276 -9.21 -1.21 17.64
CA ALA A 276 -9.30 -0.95 19.06
C ALA A 276 -9.49 -2.24 19.87
N GLY A 277 -8.73 -2.37 20.96
CA GLY A 277 -8.76 -3.56 21.82
C GLY A 277 -8.17 -4.84 21.23
N GLN A 278 -7.80 -4.88 19.94
CA GLN A 278 -7.20 -6.08 19.35
C GLN A 278 -5.83 -6.36 19.95
N ARG A 279 -5.60 -7.63 20.30
CA ARG A 279 -4.28 -8.13 20.68
C ARG A 279 -3.43 -8.31 19.44
N LYS A 280 -2.23 -7.77 19.45
CA LYS A 280 -1.25 -7.91 18.36
C LYS A 280 -0.14 -8.84 18.80
N ALA A 281 0.44 -9.58 17.86
CA ALA A 281 1.52 -10.52 18.13
C ALA A 281 2.39 -10.75 16.89
N LEU A 282 3.64 -11.18 17.10
CA LEU A 282 4.45 -11.82 16.07
C LEU A 282 4.18 -13.33 16.14
N LEU A 283 4.18 -14.01 14.99
CA LEU A 283 4.14 -15.47 14.98
C LEU A 283 5.56 -16.01 14.85
N VAL A 284 5.89 -17.04 15.62
CA VAL A 284 7.10 -17.83 15.38
C VAL A 284 6.68 -19.13 14.73
N VAL A 285 7.11 -19.36 13.49
CA VAL A 285 6.83 -20.59 12.75
C VAL A 285 8.10 -21.41 12.55
N ASP A 286 7.96 -22.73 12.45
CA ASP A 286 9.08 -23.67 12.35
C ASP A 286 8.94 -24.54 11.09
N SER A 287 9.78 -24.29 10.08
CA SER A 287 9.77 -25.00 8.80
C SER A 287 10.11 -26.48 8.95
N ALA A 288 10.97 -26.84 9.90
CA ALA A 288 11.29 -28.25 10.18
C ALA A 288 10.12 -29.02 10.79
N ARG A 289 9.06 -28.32 11.22
CA ARG A 289 7.84 -28.90 11.80
C ARG A 289 6.61 -28.65 10.92
N GLY A 290 6.80 -28.55 9.60
CA GLY A 290 5.73 -28.28 8.64
C GLY A 290 5.10 -26.90 8.88
N TRP A 291 5.94 -25.90 9.13
CA TRP A 291 5.57 -24.49 9.33
C TRP A 291 4.50 -24.26 10.41
N ARG A 292 4.49 -25.09 11.46
CA ARG A 292 3.58 -24.91 12.60
C ARG A 292 3.96 -23.65 13.37
N VAL A 293 2.94 -22.96 13.89
CA VAL A 293 3.14 -21.89 14.87
C VAL A 293 3.67 -22.51 16.16
N ALA A 294 4.92 -22.20 16.50
CA ALA A 294 5.59 -22.64 17.71
C ALA A 294 5.30 -21.71 18.89
N GLU A 295 5.13 -20.41 18.63
CA GLU A 295 4.93 -19.38 19.65
C GLU A 295 4.19 -18.17 19.04
N GLU A 296 3.43 -17.47 19.86
CA GLU A 296 2.92 -16.13 19.56
C GLU A 296 3.55 -15.15 20.54
N VAL A 297 4.33 -14.20 20.05
CA VAL A 297 5.01 -13.19 20.88
C VAL A 297 4.11 -11.96 20.97
N PRO A 298 3.50 -11.66 22.13
CA PRO A 298 2.59 -10.52 22.25
C PRO A 298 3.31 -9.20 22.00
N LEU A 299 2.61 -8.29 21.32
CA LEU A 299 3.09 -6.94 21.03
C LEU A 299 2.20 -5.90 21.70
N SER A 300 2.86 -4.88 22.24
CA SER A 300 2.23 -3.70 22.84
C SER A 300 3.05 -2.45 22.50
N ILE A 301 3.36 -2.30 21.22
CA ILE A 301 4.17 -1.21 20.65
C ILE A 301 3.25 -0.24 19.91
N GLY A 302 3.59 1.05 19.96
CA GLY A 302 2.79 2.11 19.34
C GLY A 302 1.53 2.47 20.14
N ARG A 303 0.71 3.31 19.51
CA ARG A 303 -0.57 3.78 20.08
C ARG A 303 -1.56 2.63 20.19
N ARG A 304 -2.23 2.51 21.33
CA ARG A 304 -3.45 1.69 21.46
C ARG A 304 -4.69 2.55 21.30
N HIS A 305 -5.71 1.94 20.73
CA HIS A 305 -7.02 2.50 20.48
C HIS A 305 -8.03 1.82 21.41
N HIS A 306 -8.90 2.64 21.97
CA HIS A 306 -9.98 2.22 22.86
C HIS A 306 -11.28 2.85 22.38
N VAL A 307 -12.35 2.08 22.32
CA VAL A 307 -13.70 2.57 22.04
C VAL A 307 -14.62 2.04 23.11
N LEU A 308 -15.36 2.93 23.77
CA LEU A 308 -16.42 2.55 24.71
C LEU A 308 -17.73 3.25 24.30
N SER A 309 -18.84 2.53 24.40
CA SER A 309 -20.19 3.03 24.15
C SER A 309 -20.96 3.08 25.47
N GLN A 310 -21.56 4.23 25.77
CA GLN A 310 -22.24 4.56 27.02
C GLN A 310 -21.46 4.11 28.29
N PRO A 311 -20.16 4.48 28.43
CA PRO A 311 -19.33 3.91 29.48
C PRO A 311 -19.82 4.29 30.88
N GLY A 312 -19.98 3.28 31.73
CA GLY A 312 -20.26 3.46 33.15
C GLY A 312 -19.02 3.87 33.95
N ARG A 313 -19.21 4.23 35.23
CA ARG A 313 -18.11 4.65 36.13
C ARG A 313 -17.00 3.61 36.28
N SER A 314 -17.35 2.33 36.35
CA SER A 314 -16.36 1.24 36.47
C SER A 314 -15.51 1.13 35.21
N GLU A 315 -16.12 1.18 34.03
CA GLU A 315 -15.41 1.08 32.75
C GLU A 315 -14.48 2.29 32.53
N LEU A 316 -14.90 3.48 32.96
CA LEU A 316 -14.03 4.66 32.96
C LEU A 316 -12.85 4.48 33.93
N ALA A 317 -13.06 3.91 35.12
CA ALA A 317 -11.99 3.65 36.07
C ALA A 317 -10.97 2.65 35.50
N ASP A 318 -11.45 1.54 34.92
CA ASP A 318 -10.61 0.51 34.30
C ASP A 318 -9.85 1.06 33.09
N LEU A 319 -10.53 1.82 32.23
CA LEU A 319 -9.89 2.49 31.09
C LEU A 319 -8.82 3.48 31.58
N GLY A 320 -9.14 4.31 32.56
CA GLY A 320 -8.20 5.27 33.14
C GLY A 320 -6.96 4.61 33.76
N ALA A 321 -7.11 3.46 34.40
CA ALA A 321 -5.99 2.68 34.93
C ALA A 321 -5.14 2.08 33.80
N SER A 322 -5.76 1.68 32.69
CA SER A 322 -5.08 1.01 31.57
C SER A 322 -4.42 1.95 30.56
N LEU A 323 -4.91 3.18 30.39
CA LEU A 323 -4.42 4.13 29.37
C LEU A 323 -2.98 4.58 29.59
N ARG A 324 -2.20 4.62 28.51
CA ARG A 324 -0.83 5.12 28.45
C ARG A 324 -0.78 6.46 27.73
N SER A 325 0.30 7.21 27.95
CA SER A 325 0.60 8.39 27.14
C SER A 325 0.69 8.00 25.66
N GLY A 326 0.04 8.77 24.79
CA GLY A 326 -0.04 8.51 23.35
C GLY A 326 -1.18 7.59 22.90
N ASP A 327 -1.83 6.87 23.82
CA ASP A 327 -3.04 6.09 23.52
C ASP A 327 -4.19 7.01 23.09
N ARG A 328 -5.15 6.46 22.33
CA ARG A 328 -6.34 7.17 21.88
C ARG A 328 -7.59 6.45 22.37
N ALA A 329 -8.50 7.21 22.97
CA ALA A 329 -9.79 6.71 23.45
C ALA A 329 -10.92 7.50 22.81
N LEU A 330 -11.91 6.79 22.27
CA LEU A 330 -13.17 7.35 21.80
C LEU A 330 -14.28 6.88 22.75
N LEU A 331 -14.92 7.82 23.43
CA LEU A 331 -16.05 7.56 24.31
C LEU A 331 -17.32 8.07 23.63
N LEU A 332 -18.24 7.15 23.35
CA LEU A 332 -19.54 7.44 22.76
C LEU A 332 -20.57 7.48 23.89
N ALA A 333 -21.26 8.59 24.10
CA ALA A 333 -22.30 8.73 25.14
C ALA A 333 -23.40 9.70 24.71
N ASP A 334 -24.67 9.37 24.95
CA ASP A 334 -25.81 10.19 24.52
C ASP A 334 -25.79 11.56 25.21
N GLN A 335 -25.42 11.53 26.48
CA GLN A 335 -25.17 12.71 27.30
C GLN A 335 -23.68 12.74 27.67
N ILE A 336 -23.05 13.88 27.38
CA ILE A 336 -21.69 14.17 27.84
C ILE A 336 -21.86 14.97 29.12
N ASP A 337 -21.71 14.29 30.25
CA ASP A 337 -21.88 14.83 31.60
C ASP A 337 -20.54 15.14 32.27
N GLU A 338 -20.60 15.74 33.47
CA GLU A 338 -19.40 16.17 34.21
C GLU A 338 -18.39 15.02 34.46
N PRO A 339 -18.79 13.80 34.85
CA PRO A 339 -17.87 12.66 34.99
C PRO A 339 -17.08 12.35 33.71
N LEU A 340 -17.71 12.37 32.54
CA LEU A 340 -17.03 12.12 31.26
C LEU A 340 -16.06 13.25 30.90
N LEU A 341 -16.46 14.50 31.14
CA LEU A 341 -15.62 15.67 30.91
C LEU A 341 -14.39 15.66 31.83
N GLU A 342 -14.58 15.36 33.12
CA GLU A 342 -13.51 15.26 34.11
C GLU A 342 -12.54 14.13 33.76
N PHE A 343 -13.07 12.95 33.41
CA PHE A 343 -12.26 11.83 32.95
C PHE A 343 -11.42 12.21 31.74
N ALA A 344 -12.03 12.78 30.69
CA ALA A 344 -11.33 13.16 29.47
C ALA A 344 -10.25 14.22 29.74
N ALA A 345 -10.54 15.23 30.57
CA ALA A 345 -9.57 16.24 30.95
C ALA A 345 -8.39 15.64 31.73
N GLN A 346 -8.67 14.72 32.67
CA GLN A 346 -7.64 14.02 33.44
C GLN A 346 -6.72 13.19 32.54
N GLN A 347 -7.27 12.38 31.64
CA GLN A 347 -6.46 11.52 30.77
C GLN A 347 -5.70 12.33 29.71
N ARG A 348 -6.25 13.43 29.20
CA ARG A 348 -5.53 14.37 28.31
C ARG A 348 -4.31 14.98 29.00
N ARG A 349 -4.41 15.34 30.28
CA ARG A 349 -3.25 15.80 31.09
C ARG A 349 -2.18 14.72 31.25
N ARG A 350 -2.56 13.43 31.20
CA ARG A 350 -1.64 12.28 31.23
C ARG A 350 -1.07 11.92 29.84
N GLY A 351 -1.39 12.70 28.81
CA GLY A 351 -0.86 12.52 27.45
C GLY A 351 -1.69 11.58 26.56
N ALA A 352 -2.86 11.12 27.00
CA ALA A 352 -3.76 10.32 26.15
C ALA A 352 -4.66 11.23 25.29
N ALA A 353 -4.93 10.82 24.06
CA ALA A 353 -5.88 11.49 23.17
C ALA A 353 -7.29 10.97 23.43
N VAL A 354 -8.04 11.62 24.32
CA VAL A 354 -9.44 11.28 24.60
C VAL A 354 -10.39 12.13 23.80
N GLU A 355 -11.34 11.48 23.14
CA GLU A 355 -12.38 12.08 22.33
C GLU A 355 -13.76 11.66 22.87
N LEU A 356 -14.61 12.64 23.15
CA LEU A 356 -15.98 12.43 23.63
C LEU A 356 -16.94 12.74 22.49
N ARG A 357 -17.90 11.86 22.23
CA ARG A 357 -18.90 12.08 21.17
C ARG A 357 -20.25 11.54 21.56
N ARG A 358 -21.29 12.14 21.00
CA ARG A 358 -22.63 11.54 21.00
C ARG A 358 -22.70 10.49 19.90
N PRO A 359 -23.23 9.28 20.16
CA PRO A 359 -23.52 8.34 19.10
C PRO A 359 -24.52 8.99 18.16
N VAL A 360 -24.38 8.71 16.86
CA VAL A 360 -25.44 9.06 15.92
C VAL A 360 -26.22 7.80 15.61
N SER A 361 -27.44 7.74 16.14
CA SER A 361 -28.38 6.66 15.84
C SER A 361 -29.01 6.92 14.49
N ILE A 362 -28.67 6.07 13.51
CA ILE A 362 -29.30 6.07 12.18
C ILE A 362 -30.75 5.58 12.32
N GLU A 363 -30.99 4.58 13.18
CA GLU A 363 -32.32 4.00 13.43
C GLU A 363 -33.31 4.99 14.08
N ALA A 364 -32.85 5.85 15.01
CA ALA A 364 -33.69 6.90 15.58
C ALA A 364 -34.01 8.03 14.58
N ALA A 365 -33.14 8.24 13.59
CA ALA A 365 -33.37 9.17 12.49
C ALA A 365 -34.26 8.59 11.38
N GLU A 366 -34.20 7.28 11.16
CA GLU A 366 -35.11 6.52 10.27
C GLU A 366 -36.51 6.37 10.89
N ALA A 367 -36.61 6.24 12.21
CA ALA A 367 -37.87 6.16 12.96
C ALA A 367 -38.53 7.53 13.21
N ALA A 368 -37.79 8.63 13.09
CA ALA A 368 -38.37 9.97 13.06
C ALA A 368 -39.14 10.16 11.73
N GLU A 369 -40.29 10.87 11.75
CA GLU A 369 -41.23 11.05 10.62
C GLU A 369 -40.65 11.72 9.35
N GLY A 370 -39.32 11.84 9.20
CA GLY A 370 -38.62 12.47 8.07
C GLY A 370 -38.05 11.54 6.99
N GLY A 371 -38.24 10.21 7.10
CA GLY A 371 -37.87 9.23 6.06
C GLY A 371 -36.37 9.20 5.68
N GLU A 372 -36.06 8.64 4.50
CA GLU A 372 -34.68 8.44 3.98
C GLU A 372 -33.82 9.73 4.01
N ALA A 373 -34.45 10.90 3.83
CA ALA A 373 -33.78 12.21 3.85
C ALA A 373 -33.32 12.61 5.26
N ALA A 374 -34.11 12.32 6.30
CA ALA A 374 -33.71 12.54 7.69
C ALA A 374 -32.63 11.53 8.13
N ALA A 375 -32.70 10.29 7.65
CA ALA A 375 -31.66 9.29 7.84
C ALA A 375 -30.34 9.69 7.15
N ALA A 376 -30.39 10.25 5.94
CA ALA A 376 -29.24 10.80 5.23
C ALA A 376 -28.65 12.03 5.95
N ALA A 377 -29.50 12.93 6.45
CA ALA A 377 -29.07 14.09 7.24
C ALA A 377 -28.42 13.67 8.58
N ALA A 378 -28.93 12.63 9.23
CA ALA A 378 -28.31 12.06 10.43
C ALA A 378 -26.96 11.38 10.10
N ARG A 379 -26.87 10.64 9.00
CA ARG A 379 -25.59 10.10 8.48
C ARG A 379 -24.58 11.22 8.19
N ALA A 380 -25.04 12.35 7.63
CA ALA A 380 -24.24 13.56 7.38
C ALA A 380 -23.88 14.36 8.65
N ALA A 381 -24.70 14.31 9.71
CA ALA A 381 -24.34 14.87 11.01
C ALA A 381 -23.32 13.98 11.75
N ALA A 382 -23.46 12.65 11.65
CA ALA A 382 -22.48 11.67 12.13
C ALA A 382 -21.11 11.83 11.46
N ALA A 383 -21.14 12.09 10.15
CA ALA A 383 -19.98 12.43 9.34
C ALA A 383 -19.21 13.64 9.84
N ALA A 384 -19.92 14.73 10.11
CA ALA A 384 -19.35 16.00 10.51
C ALA A 384 -18.65 15.91 11.88
N ALA A 385 -19.18 15.11 12.81
CA ALA A 385 -18.61 14.89 14.13
C ALA A 385 -17.49 13.83 14.17
N GLY A 386 -17.15 13.22 13.02
CA GLY A 386 -16.37 11.99 12.91
C GLY A 386 -14.86 12.07 13.09
N ALA A 387 -14.22 10.90 13.21
CA ALA A 387 -12.79 10.69 13.02
C ALA A 387 -12.77 9.91 11.73
N ALA A 388 -12.06 10.39 10.70
CA ALA A 388 -12.18 9.86 9.35
C ALA A 388 -12.14 8.32 9.31
N ASP A 389 -11.31 7.74 10.19
CA ASP A 389 -10.99 6.31 10.34
C ASP A 389 -12.18 5.40 10.74
N ILE A 390 -13.34 5.94 11.14
CA ILE A 390 -14.53 5.15 11.55
C ILE A 390 -15.82 5.57 10.82
N LEU A 391 -15.71 6.49 9.87
CA LEU A 391 -16.86 6.96 9.09
C LEU A 391 -17.17 5.97 7.96
N GLU A 392 -18.46 5.70 7.73
CA GLU A 392 -18.89 5.03 6.51
C GLU A 392 -18.61 5.91 5.28
N PRO A 393 -18.47 5.34 4.07
CA PRO A 393 -18.09 6.10 2.87
C PRO A 393 -18.96 7.34 2.58
N GLU A 394 -20.28 7.24 2.74
CA GLU A 394 -21.23 8.36 2.61
C GLU A 394 -20.92 9.48 3.60
N ALA A 395 -20.65 9.10 4.84
CA ALA A 395 -20.34 10.04 5.89
C ALA A 395 -18.96 10.68 5.67
N LEU A 396 -17.96 9.91 5.27
CA LEU A 396 -16.65 10.44 4.93
C LEU A 396 -16.74 11.47 3.78
N PHE A 397 -17.54 11.18 2.76
CA PHE A 397 -17.76 12.08 1.63
C PHE A 397 -18.48 13.36 2.02
N ALA A 398 -19.56 13.29 2.82
CA ALA A 398 -20.26 14.48 3.29
C ALA A 398 -19.32 15.46 4.03
N ARG A 399 -18.42 14.92 4.85
CA ARG A 399 -17.40 15.72 5.53
C ARG A 399 -16.37 16.31 4.57
N TYR A 400 -15.91 15.52 3.59
CA TYR A 400 -15.02 16.02 2.54
C TYR A 400 -15.67 17.16 1.76
N ALA A 401 -16.94 16.98 1.36
CA ALA A 401 -17.72 17.97 0.64
C ALA A 401 -17.85 19.29 1.41
N ALA A 402 -18.19 19.22 2.70
CA ALA A 402 -18.25 20.38 3.57
C ALA A 402 -16.88 21.05 3.73
N ALA A 403 -15.81 20.28 3.97
CA ALA A 403 -14.46 20.80 4.14
C ALA A 403 -13.90 21.45 2.85
N ARG A 404 -14.36 21.01 1.69
CA ARG A 404 -13.98 21.54 0.38
C ARG A 404 -14.95 22.58 -0.18
N GLY A 405 -16.07 22.83 0.49
CA GLY A 405 -17.11 23.76 0.01
C GLY A 405 -17.71 23.35 -1.33
N LEU A 406 -17.96 22.05 -1.55
CA LEU A 406 -18.56 21.56 -2.79
C LEU A 406 -20.00 22.09 -2.96
N SER A 407 -20.41 22.35 -4.20
CA SER A 407 -21.77 22.82 -4.52
C SER A 407 -22.80 21.69 -4.38
N GLU A 408 -24.06 22.03 -4.12
CA GLU A 408 -25.16 21.06 -3.98
C GLU A 408 -25.24 20.06 -5.15
N PRO A 409 -25.12 20.46 -6.44
CA PRO A 409 -25.12 19.50 -7.55
C PRO A 409 -23.96 18.51 -7.50
N LEU A 410 -22.76 18.96 -7.10
CA LEU A 410 -21.58 18.08 -6.98
C LEU A 410 -21.70 17.12 -5.80
N VAL A 411 -22.30 17.57 -4.69
CA VAL A 411 -22.59 16.71 -3.55
C VAL A 411 -23.61 15.64 -3.93
N ALA A 412 -24.68 16.00 -4.63
CA ALA A 412 -25.67 15.04 -5.12
C ALA A 412 -25.04 14.00 -6.07
N ALA A 413 -24.27 14.45 -7.07
CA ALA A 413 -23.57 13.55 -7.98
C ALA A 413 -22.58 12.61 -7.25
N GLY A 414 -21.85 13.13 -6.25
CA GLY A 414 -20.96 12.29 -5.44
C GLY A 414 -21.70 11.23 -4.62
N HIS A 415 -22.88 11.54 -4.08
CA HIS A 415 -23.72 10.55 -3.41
C HIS A 415 -24.26 9.49 -4.37
N GLU A 416 -24.66 9.86 -5.59
CA GLU A 416 -25.05 8.90 -6.63
C GLU A 416 -23.89 7.94 -6.97
N VAL A 417 -22.68 8.46 -7.14
CA VAL A 417 -21.48 7.64 -7.37
C VAL A 417 -21.23 6.69 -6.21
N LEU A 418 -21.32 7.16 -4.96
CA LEU A 418 -21.13 6.31 -3.77
C LEU A 418 -22.20 5.22 -3.66
N SER A 419 -23.45 5.55 -3.94
CA SER A 419 -24.56 4.59 -3.96
C SER A 419 -24.37 3.55 -5.06
N ALA A 420 -23.98 3.97 -6.27
CA ALA A 420 -23.62 3.08 -7.36
C ALA A 420 -22.43 2.18 -7.01
N CYS A 421 -21.38 2.71 -6.37
CA CYS A 421 -20.25 1.94 -5.88
C CYS A 421 -20.65 0.94 -4.78
N ALA A 422 -21.53 1.32 -3.84
CA ALA A 422 -22.02 0.44 -2.79
C ALA A 422 -22.89 -0.70 -3.35
N ALA A 423 -23.73 -0.40 -4.34
CA ALA A 423 -24.51 -1.39 -5.08
C ALA A 423 -23.60 -2.32 -5.91
N ASN A 424 -22.55 -1.77 -6.52
CA ASN A 424 -21.57 -2.50 -7.32
C ASN A 424 -20.46 -3.19 -6.50
N ALA A 425 -20.35 -2.95 -5.19
CA ALA A 425 -19.40 -3.65 -4.33
C ALA A 425 -19.64 -5.18 -4.28
N ARG A 426 -20.78 -5.62 -4.81
CA ARG A 426 -21.15 -7.03 -5.01
C ARG A 426 -20.73 -7.60 -6.37
N LEU A 427 -20.18 -6.79 -7.27
CA LEU A 427 -19.74 -7.19 -8.61
C LEU A 427 -18.23 -6.91 -8.78
N GLN A 428 -17.63 -7.58 -9.77
CA GLN A 428 -16.21 -7.50 -10.13
C GLN A 428 -15.70 -6.05 -10.18
N LEU A 429 -14.41 -5.85 -9.90
CA LEU A 429 -13.71 -4.57 -10.10
C LEU A 429 -14.18 -3.94 -11.41
N PRO A 430 -14.65 -2.67 -11.40
CA PRO A 430 -15.11 -2.03 -12.61
C PRO A 430 -14.00 -2.09 -13.66
N PRO A 431 -14.33 -2.36 -14.94
CA PRO A 431 -13.33 -2.47 -15.98
C PRO A 431 -12.48 -1.21 -16.02
N PRO A 432 -11.17 -1.32 -16.29
CA PRO A 432 -10.30 -0.18 -16.37
C PRO A 432 -10.86 0.85 -17.36
N VAL A 433 -10.91 2.08 -16.88
CA VAL A 433 -11.40 3.22 -17.64
C VAL A 433 -10.20 3.79 -18.41
N GLN A 434 -10.32 3.86 -19.73
CA GLN A 434 -9.32 4.53 -20.55
C GLN A 434 -9.73 6.00 -20.72
N LEU A 435 -8.92 6.89 -20.15
CA LEU A 435 -9.02 8.33 -20.33
C LEU A 435 -8.09 8.76 -21.47
N ARG A 436 -8.64 9.34 -22.54
CA ARG A 436 -7.86 9.95 -23.62
C ARG A 436 -8.09 11.46 -23.62
N LEU A 437 -7.01 12.20 -23.38
CA LEU A 437 -7.03 13.66 -23.44
C LEU A 437 -6.77 14.11 -24.88
N HIS A 438 -7.66 14.93 -25.42
CA HIS A 438 -7.56 15.49 -26.76
C HIS A 438 -6.93 16.87 -26.77
N ALA A 439 -7.25 17.72 -25.80
CA ALA A 439 -6.68 19.05 -25.71
C ALA A 439 -6.66 19.56 -24.26
N VAL A 440 -5.74 20.47 -23.97
CA VAL A 440 -5.73 21.27 -22.75
C VAL A 440 -5.67 22.75 -23.11
N THR A 441 -6.59 23.53 -22.57
CA THR A 441 -6.63 24.99 -22.71
C THR A 441 -6.29 25.65 -21.38
N LEU A 442 -5.44 26.66 -21.43
CA LEU A 442 -4.88 27.38 -20.29
C LEU A 442 -5.15 28.87 -20.43
N ASP A 443 -5.73 29.53 -19.43
CA ASP A 443 -5.90 30.98 -19.38
C ASP A 443 -5.60 31.49 -17.97
N GLY A 444 -4.60 32.38 -17.85
CA GLY A 444 -4.15 32.90 -16.56
C GLY A 444 -3.51 31.87 -15.62
N PHE A 445 -3.07 30.70 -16.12
CA PHE A 445 -2.52 29.59 -15.32
C PHE A 445 -0.98 29.51 -15.41
N GLY A 446 -0.30 29.62 -14.27
CA GLY A 446 1.16 29.62 -14.13
C GLY A 446 1.84 30.63 -15.05
N SER A 447 2.62 30.17 -16.04
CA SER A 447 3.28 31.06 -17.00
C SER A 447 2.41 31.49 -18.18
N PHE A 448 1.15 31.03 -18.27
CA PHE A 448 0.25 31.31 -19.38
C PHE A 448 -0.71 32.44 -18.98
N ASP A 449 -0.34 33.68 -19.28
CA ASP A 449 -1.15 34.88 -19.01
C ASP A 449 -2.27 35.11 -20.03
N ARG A 450 -2.30 34.32 -21.11
CA ARG A 450 -3.29 34.39 -22.19
C ARG A 450 -3.84 33.01 -22.53
N PRO A 451 -5.07 32.93 -23.09
CA PRO A 451 -5.65 31.69 -23.58
C PRO A 451 -4.70 30.98 -24.56
N THR A 452 -4.28 29.77 -24.19
CA THR A 452 -3.39 28.92 -24.98
C THR A 452 -3.97 27.51 -25.02
N GLU A 453 -4.20 26.98 -26.21
CA GLU A 453 -4.67 25.61 -26.42
C GLU A 453 -3.53 24.73 -26.91
N TYR A 454 -3.41 23.54 -26.31
CA TYR A 454 -2.47 22.50 -26.71
C TYR A 454 -3.23 21.25 -27.15
N ASP A 455 -3.02 20.84 -28.40
CA ASP A 455 -3.55 19.58 -28.93
C ASP A 455 -2.70 18.39 -28.46
N LEU A 456 -3.36 17.39 -27.90
CA LEU A 456 -2.76 16.20 -27.31
C LEU A 456 -2.93 14.95 -28.20
N ARG A 457 -3.67 15.02 -29.32
CA ARG A 457 -4.10 13.89 -30.18
C ARG A 457 -3.01 13.15 -30.97
N GLY A 458 -1.75 13.23 -30.56
CA GLY A 458 -0.64 12.54 -31.24
C GLY A 458 0.42 12.01 -30.30
N ARG A 459 1.30 12.90 -29.82
CA ARG A 459 2.46 12.53 -28.97
C ARG A 459 2.21 12.76 -27.48
N GLY A 460 1.03 13.24 -27.10
CA GLY A 460 0.79 13.79 -25.77
C GLY A 460 1.73 14.97 -25.47
N LEU A 461 2.06 15.14 -24.20
CA LEU A 461 3.01 16.16 -23.73
C LEU A 461 4.43 15.60 -23.67
N LEU A 462 5.34 16.13 -24.48
CA LEU A 462 6.76 15.80 -24.46
C LEU A 462 7.55 16.86 -23.69
N LEU A 463 8.09 16.50 -22.53
CA LEU A 463 8.98 17.37 -21.75
C LEU A 463 10.42 17.22 -22.25
N LEU A 464 10.90 18.20 -23.01
CA LEU A 464 12.30 18.26 -23.43
C LEU A 464 13.15 18.98 -22.36
N GLN A 465 14.09 18.25 -21.76
CA GLN A 465 15.09 18.81 -20.88
C GLN A 465 16.36 19.10 -21.68
N GLY A 466 16.64 20.39 -21.92
CA GLY A 466 17.90 20.83 -22.50
C GLY A 466 18.91 21.18 -21.41
N ALA A 467 20.18 20.77 -21.59
CA ALA A 467 21.30 21.36 -20.88
C ALA A 467 21.83 22.55 -21.71
N CYS A 468 22.08 23.70 -21.09
CA CYS A 468 22.78 24.78 -21.78
C CYS A 468 24.22 24.32 -22.05
N ALA A 469 24.57 24.10 -23.32
CA ALA A 469 25.96 24.06 -23.71
C ALA A 469 26.58 25.42 -23.36
N ALA A 470 27.67 25.42 -22.60
CA ALA A 470 28.42 26.62 -22.29
C ALA A 470 28.68 27.37 -23.60
N ALA A 471 28.26 28.64 -23.66
CA ALA A 471 28.54 29.47 -24.82
C ALA A 471 30.06 29.54 -25.00
N GLY A 472 30.56 28.89 -26.05
CA GLY A 472 31.93 29.08 -26.51
C GLY A 472 32.09 30.54 -26.91
N GLY A 473 32.69 31.33 -26.03
CA GLY A 473 33.23 32.64 -26.39
C GLY A 473 34.28 32.43 -27.47
N GLY A 474 34.06 33.03 -28.64
CA GLY A 474 35.04 33.02 -29.72
C GLY A 474 36.36 33.67 -29.30
N GLY A 475 37.45 32.99 -29.60
CA GLY A 475 38.81 33.49 -29.46
C GLY A 475 39.79 32.39 -29.81
N GLY A 476 40.46 32.51 -30.97
CA GLY A 476 41.35 31.49 -31.49
C GLY A 476 42.58 31.22 -30.63
N GLY A 477 43.12 30.01 -30.75
CA GLY A 477 44.39 29.60 -30.16
C GLY A 477 44.49 28.09 -30.08
N GLU A 478 45.35 27.50 -30.91
CA GLU A 478 45.68 26.09 -30.89
C GLU A 478 46.44 25.68 -29.61
N ALA A 479 46.30 24.39 -29.30
CA ALA A 479 47.28 23.49 -28.66
C ALA A 479 47.05 23.03 -27.21
N SER A 480 47.14 21.69 -27.12
CA SER A 480 47.62 20.83 -26.03
C SER A 480 46.81 20.67 -24.75
N GLY A 481 46.33 19.43 -24.57
CA GLY A 481 46.88 18.55 -23.53
C GLY A 481 46.24 18.60 -22.14
N GLU A 482 45.84 17.40 -21.70
CA GLU A 482 45.54 17.00 -20.31
C GLU A 482 44.13 17.23 -19.78
N ALA A 483 43.37 16.12 -19.76
CA ALA A 483 42.20 15.96 -18.91
C ALA A 483 42.66 15.83 -17.46
N LEU A 484 42.22 16.77 -16.61
CA LEU A 484 42.30 16.67 -15.15
C LEU A 484 40.89 16.42 -14.58
N PRO A 485 40.80 15.74 -13.42
CA PRO A 485 39.59 15.02 -13.00
C PRO A 485 38.55 15.95 -12.37
N GLU A 486 37.28 15.59 -12.57
CA GLU A 486 36.12 16.25 -11.97
C GLU A 486 36.20 16.18 -10.44
N GLY A 487 36.57 17.31 -9.85
CA GLY A 487 36.47 17.63 -8.43
C GLY A 487 35.44 18.73 -8.22
N ASP A 488 34.58 18.48 -7.24
CA ASP A 488 33.52 19.29 -6.65
C ASP A 488 33.80 20.80 -6.51
N ALA A 489 32.90 21.65 -7.01
CA ALA A 489 32.53 22.99 -6.51
C ALA A 489 31.59 23.64 -7.56
N GLY A 490 30.35 23.99 -7.24
CA GLY A 490 30.09 25.13 -6.35
C GLY A 490 30.33 26.44 -7.10
N GLY A 491 29.56 26.72 -8.16
CA GLY A 491 29.70 27.92 -8.97
C GLY A 491 28.38 28.37 -9.56
N GLU A 492 27.77 29.37 -8.93
CA GLU A 492 26.66 30.16 -9.46
C GLU A 492 27.04 30.68 -10.86
N GLY A 493 26.37 30.21 -11.91
CA GLY A 493 26.69 30.65 -13.28
C GLY A 493 26.18 29.76 -14.42
N GLN A 494 25.77 28.52 -14.15
CA GLN A 494 25.03 27.73 -15.14
C GLN A 494 23.54 28.01 -14.98
N GLY A 495 22.98 28.83 -15.88
CA GLY A 495 21.54 29.09 -15.96
C GLY A 495 20.78 27.82 -16.34
N SER A 496 20.55 26.92 -15.38
CA SER A 496 19.56 25.86 -15.54
C SER A 496 18.19 26.51 -15.60
N SER A 497 17.47 26.33 -16.71
CA SER A 497 16.03 26.61 -16.75
C SER A 497 15.38 25.86 -15.59
N ASN A 498 14.79 26.55 -14.62
CA ASN A 498 14.17 25.94 -13.42
C ASN A 498 12.93 25.07 -13.72
N GLY A 499 12.63 24.81 -15.00
CA GLY A 499 11.53 23.96 -15.43
C GLY A 499 10.12 24.53 -15.16
N ALA A 500 9.97 25.66 -14.46
CA ALA A 500 8.69 26.08 -13.89
C ALA A 500 7.54 26.17 -14.91
N GLY A 501 7.76 26.78 -16.09
CA GLY A 501 6.74 26.84 -17.15
C GLY A 501 6.43 25.50 -17.85
N LYS A 502 7.42 24.59 -17.94
CA LYS A 502 7.28 23.26 -18.57
C LYS A 502 6.55 22.29 -17.63
N THR A 503 6.86 22.35 -16.34
CA THR A 503 6.14 21.62 -15.29
C THR A 503 4.70 22.10 -15.18
N THR A 504 4.43 23.40 -15.38
CA THR A 504 3.07 23.96 -15.32
C THR A 504 2.13 23.36 -16.38
N LEU A 505 2.53 23.33 -17.65
CA LEU A 505 1.70 22.74 -18.72
C LEU A 505 1.44 21.24 -18.49
N ALA A 506 2.46 20.48 -18.07
CA ALA A 506 2.32 19.05 -17.79
C ALA A 506 1.40 18.76 -16.59
N MET A 507 1.37 19.66 -15.60
CA MET A 507 0.54 19.51 -14.41
C MET A 507 -0.86 20.13 -14.55
N ALA A 508 -1.12 20.91 -15.61
CA ALA A 508 -2.41 21.55 -15.81
C ALA A 508 -3.58 20.54 -15.94
N PRO A 509 -3.45 19.42 -16.71
CA PRO A 509 -4.49 18.41 -16.72
C PRO A 509 -4.73 17.78 -15.35
N LEU A 510 -3.66 17.52 -14.60
CA LEU A 510 -3.77 16.99 -13.25
C LEU A 510 -4.51 17.97 -12.33
N TRP A 511 -4.21 19.26 -12.42
CA TRP A 511 -4.89 20.29 -11.64
C TRP A 511 -6.37 20.43 -12.02
N ALA A 512 -6.71 20.38 -13.31
CA ALA A 512 -8.11 20.40 -13.75
C ALA A 512 -8.90 19.20 -13.23
N LEU A 513 -8.28 18.01 -13.16
CA LEU A 513 -8.94 16.78 -12.70
C LEU A 513 -8.98 16.65 -11.17
N THR A 514 -8.00 17.19 -10.45
CA THR A 514 -7.80 16.89 -9.01
C THR A 514 -7.76 18.12 -8.10
N GLY A 515 -7.69 19.32 -8.67
CA GLY A 515 -7.43 20.57 -7.94
C GLY A 515 -6.00 20.69 -7.39
N SER A 516 -5.09 19.78 -7.74
CA SER A 516 -3.69 19.74 -7.30
C SER A 516 -2.75 19.64 -8.50
N THR A 517 -1.61 20.31 -8.46
CA THR A 517 -0.51 20.07 -9.41
C THR A 517 0.43 18.94 -8.94
N ASP A 518 0.14 18.34 -7.79
CA ASP A 518 0.88 17.24 -7.19
C ASP A 518 0.02 15.98 -7.18
N ALA A 519 0.48 14.92 -7.86
CA ALA A 519 -0.23 13.66 -8.03
C ALA A 519 -0.21 12.80 -6.76
N ARG A 520 0.58 13.18 -5.75
CA ARG A 520 0.64 12.45 -4.48
C ARG A 520 -0.64 12.68 -3.69
N ALA A 521 -1.18 11.63 -3.07
CA ALA A 521 -2.40 11.68 -2.26
C ALA A 521 -2.32 12.64 -1.05
N ASN A 522 -1.12 13.03 -0.65
CA ASN A 522 -0.83 14.01 0.40
C ASN A 522 -0.26 15.34 -0.15
N GLY A 523 -0.39 15.59 -1.46
CA GLY A 523 0.02 16.83 -2.10
C GLY A 523 -0.62 18.01 -1.38
N LYS A 524 0.19 19.01 -1.01
CA LYS A 524 -0.36 20.25 -0.45
C LYS A 524 -1.28 20.87 -1.50
N PRO A 525 -2.51 21.28 -1.14
CA PRO A 525 -3.33 22.08 -2.03
C PRO A 525 -2.50 23.26 -2.52
N VAL A 526 -2.42 23.45 -3.84
CA VAL A 526 -1.73 24.62 -4.36
C VAL A 526 -2.57 25.81 -3.99
N GLU A 527 -2.02 26.73 -3.20
CA GLU A 527 -2.71 27.99 -2.91
C GLU A 527 -3.05 28.69 -4.23
N ALA A 528 -4.19 29.37 -4.32
CA ALA A 528 -4.64 30.01 -5.56
C ALA A 528 -3.55 30.94 -6.18
N ARG A 529 -2.75 31.59 -5.33
CA ARG A 529 -1.60 32.42 -5.75
C ARG A 529 -0.47 31.63 -6.44
N GLY A 530 -0.35 30.33 -6.17
CA GLY A 530 0.66 29.46 -6.75
C GLY A 530 0.32 28.96 -8.17
N VAL A 531 -0.92 29.18 -8.63
CA VAL A 531 -1.35 28.80 -9.99
C VAL A 531 -1.84 29.97 -10.84
N ILE A 532 -2.16 31.13 -10.27
CA ILE A 532 -2.56 32.31 -11.05
C ILE A 532 -1.32 33.01 -11.57
N SER A 533 -1.28 33.26 -12.88
CA SER A 533 -0.23 34.06 -13.53
C SER A 533 -0.18 35.48 -12.94
N GLU A 534 1.01 36.05 -12.77
CA GLU A 534 1.19 37.38 -12.15
C GLU A 534 0.38 38.51 -12.84
N GLY A 535 0.06 38.35 -14.13
CA GLY A 535 -0.75 39.30 -14.90
C GLY A 535 -2.26 39.03 -14.90
N ALA A 536 -2.74 37.98 -14.21
CA ALA A 536 -4.13 37.54 -14.27
C ALA A 536 -4.83 37.66 -12.90
N SER A 537 -6.16 37.85 -12.92
CA SER A 537 -7.00 37.83 -11.71
C SER A 537 -7.61 36.47 -11.42
N ARG A 538 -7.52 35.53 -12.38
CA ARG A 538 -8.04 34.17 -12.30
C ARG A 538 -7.20 33.24 -13.17
N ALA A 539 -7.25 31.95 -12.85
CA ALA A 539 -6.70 30.89 -13.68
C ALA A 539 -7.82 29.94 -14.11
N VAL A 540 -7.83 29.53 -15.37
CA VAL A 540 -8.77 28.57 -15.94
C VAL A 540 -7.98 27.52 -16.71
N VAL A 541 -8.30 26.25 -16.45
CA VAL A 541 -7.82 25.12 -17.23
C VAL A 541 -9.03 24.32 -17.69
N SER A 542 -9.09 24.03 -18.99
CA SER A 542 -10.16 23.22 -19.60
C SER A 542 -9.55 22.02 -20.29
N LEU A 543 -10.20 20.86 -20.19
CA LEU A 543 -9.74 19.61 -20.76
C LEU A 543 -10.81 19.03 -21.68
N ARG A 544 -10.45 18.77 -22.93
CA ARG A 544 -11.33 18.05 -23.84
C ARG A 544 -10.80 16.65 -24.04
N GLY A 545 -11.68 15.65 -24.07
CA GLY A 545 -11.26 14.25 -24.24
C GLY A 545 -12.40 13.28 -24.43
N GLU A 546 -12.08 12.00 -24.31
CA GLU A 546 -13.04 10.90 -24.28
C GLU A 546 -12.71 9.90 -23.16
N VAL A 547 -13.76 9.27 -22.64
CA VAL A 547 -13.68 8.23 -21.62
C VAL A 547 -14.33 6.96 -22.16
N SER A 548 -13.62 5.84 -22.14
CA SER A 548 -14.18 4.53 -22.50
C SER A 548 -14.02 3.52 -21.37
N GLY A 549 -15.07 2.72 -21.13
CA GLY A 549 -14.98 1.56 -20.24
C GLY A 549 -14.46 0.36 -21.03
N GLY A 550 -13.25 -0.12 -20.71
CA GLY A 550 -12.60 -1.18 -21.46
C GLY A 550 -12.42 -2.46 -20.65
N VAL A 551 -12.91 -3.58 -21.16
CA VAL A 551 -12.34 -4.90 -20.83
C VAL A 551 -10.92 -4.90 -21.40
N LEU A 552 -9.89 -5.15 -20.58
CA LEU A 552 -8.53 -5.34 -21.07
C LEU A 552 -8.50 -6.58 -21.97
N GLN A 553 -8.56 -6.41 -23.28
CA GLN A 553 -7.96 -7.41 -24.16
C GLN A 553 -6.45 -7.23 -24.06
N GLY A 554 -5.77 -8.25 -23.53
CA GLY A 554 -4.33 -8.34 -23.52
C GLY A 554 -3.80 -8.16 -24.95
N GLY A 555 -2.94 -7.17 -25.13
CA GLY A 555 -2.23 -6.98 -26.38
C GLY A 555 -1.17 -8.06 -26.53
N ASP A 556 -1.57 -9.24 -27.00
CA ASP A 556 -0.65 -10.16 -27.62
C ASP A 556 -0.38 -9.65 -29.03
N GLY A 557 0.80 -9.07 -29.21
CA GLY A 557 1.34 -8.87 -30.54
C GLY A 557 1.75 -10.21 -31.11
N GLU A 558 1.03 -10.71 -32.10
CA GLU A 558 1.59 -11.33 -33.30
C GLU A 558 0.52 -11.43 -34.40
N GLY A 559 0.95 -11.19 -35.64
CA GLY A 559 0.07 -10.94 -36.78
C GLY A 559 -0.76 -12.14 -37.22
N GLY A 560 -1.96 -11.85 -37.70
CA GLY A 560 -2.80 -12.76 -38.46
C GLY A 560 -4.05 -12.05 -38.93
N GLY A 561 -4.15 -11.80 -40.25
CA GLY A 561 -5.36 -11.22 -40.85
C GLY A 561 -6.56 -12.15 -40.65
N GLY A 562 -7.66 -11.58 -40.17
CA GLY A 562 -8.93 -12.26 -40.01
C GLY A 562 -10.01 -11.23 -39.68
N GLU A 563 -11.03 -11.18 -40.53
CA GLU A 563 -12.13 -10.20 -40.49
C GLU A 563 -12.96 -10.28 -39.19
N GLY A 564 -13.30 -9.11 -38.65
CA GLY A 564 -14.63 -8.78 -38.14
C GLY A 564 -15.21 -9.64 -37.01
N GLY A 565 -14.72 -9.45 -35.79
CA GLY A 565 -15.49 -9.71 -34.58
C GLY A 565 -15.68 -8.40 -33.80
N GLU A 566 -16.83 -7.74 -33.97
CA GLU A 566 -17.22 -6.58 -33.15
C GLU A 566 -17.41 -7.03 -31.69
N GLY A 567 -16.34 -6.97 -30.91
CA GLY A 567 -16.42 -7.00 -29.45
C GLY A 567 -17.08 -5.71 -28.98
N GLY A 568 -18.30 -5.81 -28.44
CA GLY A 568 -19.07 -4.69 -27.90
C GLY A 568 -18.40 -4.03 -26.70
N GLY A 569 -17.43 -3.15 -26.96
CA GLY A 569 -16.99 -2.12 -26.02
C GLY A 569 -18.00 -0.98 -26.01
N ALA A 570 -18.31 -0.42 -24.84
CA ALA A 570 -19.12 0.79 -24.76
C ALA A 570 -18.45 1.91 -25.58
N ALA A 571 -19.23 2.62 -26.40
CA ALA A 571 -18.73 3.73 -27.20
C ALA A 571 -18.06 4.78 -26.30
N PRO A 572 -16.92 5.37 -26.71
CA PRO A 572 -16.27 6.42 -25.94
C PRO A 572 -17.23 7.59 -25.70
N VAL A 573 -17.31 8.05 -24.45
CA VAL A 573 -18.13 9.20 -24.06
C VAL A 573 -17.25 10.45 -24.08
N PRO A 574 -17.55 11.46 -24.90
CA PRO A 574 -16.77 12.70 -24.93
C PRO A 574 -17.02 13.54 -23.66
N PHE A 575 -16.01 14.31 -23.25
CA PHE A 575 -16.12 15.30 -22.18
C PHE A 575 -15.38 16.60 -22.54
N GLU A 576 -15.78 17.68 -21.88
CA GLU A 576 -15.15 19.00 -21.92
C GLU A 576 -15.12 19.63 -20.52
#